data_AF-A0A6J0MAI8-F1
#
_entry.id   AF-A0A6J0MAI8-F1
#
_cell.length_a   1.000
_cell.length_b   1.000
_cell.length_c   1.000
_cell.angle_alpha   90.00
_cell.angle_beta   90.00
_cell.angle_gamma   90.00
#
_symmetry.space_group_name_H-M   'P 1'
#
loop_
_entity.id
_entity.type
_entity.pdbx_description
1 polymer ?
#
loop_
_entity_poly.entity_id
_entity_poly.type
_entity_poly.pdbx_seq_one_letter_code
_entity_poly.pdbx_strand_id
1 'polypeptide(L)'
;MTMEVGKRMDMLERKSSIETEPMTLHLDQIENAREEALFVMKTKTFEEAMDIFTKETQEGLRADEEKRGRCLDLQDYECDDEDERLIFLDPLGWDIVSAPF
;
A
#
# COMPACT_ATOMS: atom_id res chain seq x y z
N MET A 1 -37.19 -26.09 -27.30
CA MET A 1 -37.26 -26.16 -25.83
C MET A 1 -36.06 -25.38 -25.30
N THR A 2 -36.22 -24.09 -25.02
CA THR A 2 -35.16 -23.22 -24.48
C THR A 2 -35.14 -23.39 -22.97
N MET A 3 -34.02 -23.84 -22.42
CA MET A 3 -33.82 -23.95 -20.97
C MET A 3 -33.00 -22.73 -20.56
N GLU A 4 -33.68 -21.73 -20.00
CA GLU A 4 -33.07 -20.53 -19.43
C GLU A 4 -32.28 -20.94 -18.19
N VAL A 5 -30.95 -20.92 -18.30
CA VAL A 5 -30.06 -21.08 -17.15
C VAL A 5 -30.07 -19.77 -16.38
N GLY A 6 -31.02 -19.65 -15.45
CA GLY A 6 -31.01 -18.63 -14.40
C GLY A 6 -29.84 -18.86 -13.46
N LYS A 7 -28.63 -18.46 -13.87
CA LYS A 7 -27.47 -18.39 -12.98
C LYS A 7 -27.64 -17.14 -12.13
N ARG A 8 -28.13 -17.31 -10.90
CA ARG A 8 -28.10 -16.25 -9.89
C ARG A 8 -26.63 -15.96 -9.59
N MET A 9 -26.04 -15.03 -10.33
CA MET A 9 -24.85 -14.31 -9.90
C MET A 9 -25.30 -13.48 -8.71
N ASP A 10 -25.22 -14.06 -7.51
CA ASP A 10 -25.14 -13.24 -6.31
C ASP A 10 -23.92 -12.36 -6.52
N MET A 11 -24.15 -11.07 -6.79
CA MET A 11 -23.11 -10.09 -7.06
C MET A 11 -22.22 -10.08 -5.83
N LEU A 12 -20.99 -10.60 -5.96
CA LEU A 12 -20.00 -10.54 -4.89
C LEU A 12 -19.76 -9.06 -4.61
N GLU A 13 -20.37 -8.54 -3.55
CA GLU A 13 -20.13 -7.16 -3.13
C GLU A 13 -18.65 -7.06 -2.75
N ARG A 14 -17.92 -6.23 -3.48
CA ARG A 14 -16.54 -5.89 -3.13
C ARG A 14 -16.60 -5.14 -1.81
N LYS A 15 -16.17 -5.80 -0.73
CA LYS A 15 -15.91 -5.16 0.55
C LYS A 15 -14.45 -4.75 0.62
N SER A 16 -14.15 -3.77 1.45
CA SER A 16 -12.77 -3.36 1.67
C SER A 16 -12.02 -4.47 2.42
N SER A 17 -10.76 -4.75 2.05
CA SER A 17 -9.96 -5.79 2.70
C SER A 17 -9.89 -5.61 4.22
N ILE A 18 -9.86 -4.35 4.69
CA ILE A 18 -9.81 -4.01 6.12
C ILE A 18 -11.02 -4.49 6.91
N GLU A 19 -12.19 -4.65 6.28
CA GLU A 19 -13.41 -5.14 6.95
C GLU A 19 -13.55 -6.67 6.88
N THR A 20 -12.85 -7.30 5.94
CA THR A 20 -12.98 -8.74 5.66
C THR A 20 -11.85 -9.58 6.24
N GLU A 21 -10.70 -8.97 6.52
CA GLU A 21 -9.51 -9.67 7.01
C GLU A 21 -9.46 -9.70 8.54
N PRO A 22 -9.00 -10.82 9.14
CA PRO A 22 -8.78 -10.89 10.58
C PRO A 22 -7.63 -9.94 10.98
N MET A 23 -7.80 -9.28 12.12
CA MET A 23 -6.75 -8.42 12.66
C MET A 23 -5.54 -9.25 13.10
N THR A 24 -4.35 -8.82 12.70
CA THR A 24 -3.09 -9.52 13.01
C THR A 24 -2.55 -9.21 14.41
N LEU A 25 -3.07 -8.15 15.04
CA LEU A 25 -2.70 -7.71 16.38
C LEU A 25 -3.93 -7.57 17.26
N HIS A 26 -3.79 -7.90 18.53
CA HIS A 26 -4.80 -7.64 19.55
C HIS A 26 -4.75 -6.19 20.05
N LEU A 27 -5.85 -5.72 20.66
CA LEU A 27 -5.99 -4.33 21.11
C LEU A 27 -4.92 -3.94 22.13
N ASP A 28 -4.61 -4.82 23.07
CA ASP A 28 -3.57 -4.65 24.08
C ASP A 28 -2.18 -4.47 23.46
N GLN A 29 -1.87 -5.21 22.39
CA GLN A 29 -0.62 -5.06 21.66
C GLN A 29 -0.52 -3.70 20.96
N ILE A 30 -1.63 -3.21 20.40
CA ILE A 30 -1.71 -1.89 19.78
C ILE A 30 -1.53 -0.79 20.83
N GLU A 31 -2.21 -0.90 21.96
CA GLU A 31 -2.12 0.07 23.05
C GLU A 31 -0.70 0.12 23.64
N ASN A 32 -0.10 -1.04 23.89
CA ASN A 32 1.27 -1.14 24.39
C ASN A 32 2.28 -0.56 23.41
N ALA A 33 2.17 -0.91 22.12
CA ALA A 33 3.05 -0.36 21.08
C ALA A 33 2.92 1.18 20.98
N ARG A 34 1.70 1.70 21.13
CA ARG A 34 1.44 3.14 21.14
C ARG A 34 2.11 3.83 22.34
N GLU A 35 2.02 3.24 23.53
CA GLU A 35 2.64 3.80 24.74
C GLU A 35 4.17 3.86 24.62
N GLU A 36 4.77 2.79 24.13
CA GLU A 36 6.22 2.72 23.87
C GLU A 36 6.64 3.74 22.80
N ALA A 37 5.88 3.88 21.71
CA ALA A 37 6.16 4.88 20.68
C ALA A 37 6.09 6.31 21.25
N LEU A 38 5.10 6.60 22.10
CA LEU A 38 5.00 7.89 22.79
C LEU A 38 6.17 8.14 23.75
N PHE A 39 6.66 7.09 24.41
CA PHE A 39 7.84 7.19 25.28
C PHE A 39 9.09 7.56 24.47
N VAL A 40 9.32 6.92 23.32
CA VAL A 40 10.41 7.25 22.41
C VAL A 40 10.31 8.72 21.96
N MET A 41 9.14 9.16 21.49
CA MET A 41 8.94 10.54 21.03
C MET A 41 9.20 11.60 22.10
N LYS A 42 8.95 11.28 23.38
CA LYS A 42 9.14 12.23 24.48
C LYS A 42 10.56 12.27 25.01
N THR A 43 11.29 11.15 24.92
CA THR A 43 12.57 10.98 25.61
C THR A 43 13.78 11.00 24.68
N LYS A 44 13.59 10.71 23.38
CA LYS A 44 14.66 10.63 22.40
C LYS A 44 14.75 11.88 21.55
N THR A 45 15.94 12.12 21.01
CA THR A 45 16.12 13.15 19.98
C THR A 45 15.44 12.70 18.68
N PHE A 46 15.19 13.64 17.77
CA PHE A 46 14.56 13.34 16.49
C PHE A 46 15.35 12.30 15.67
N GLU A 47 16.68 12.42 15.63
CA GLU A 47 17.55 11.50 14.90
C GLU A 47 17.52 10.09 15.49
N GLU A 48 17.61 9.95 16.81
CA GLU A 48 17.49 8.65 17.48
C GLU A 48 16.10 8.03 17.29
N ALA A 49 15.04 8.83 17.39
CA ALA A 49 13.68 8.35 17.14
C ALA A 49 13.52 7.87 15.69
N MET A 50 14.10 8.60 14.72
CA MET A 50 14.08 8.21 13.32
C MET A 50 14.80 6.88 13.11
N ASP A 51 15.98 6.68 13.69
CA ASP A 51 16.71 5.41 13.63
C ASP A 51 15.84 4.27 14.19
N ILE A 52 15.27 4.44 15.38
CA ILE A 52 14.42 3.43 16.03
C ILE A 52 13.24 3.01 15.13
N PHE A 53 12.56 3.96 14.48
CA PHE A 53 11.37 3.65 13.67
C PHE A 53 11.69 3.17 12.25
N THR A 54 12.89 3.42 11.73
CA THR A 54 13.17 3.22 10.29
C THR A 54 14.33 2.28 9.98
N LYS A 55 15.18 1.94 10.95
CA LYS A 55 16.37 1.11 10.75
C LYS A 55 16.08 -0.24 10.09
N GLU A 56 15.11 -0.99 10.59
CA GLU A 56 14.76 -2.30 10.03
C GLU A 56 14.09 -2.20 8.65
N THR A 57 13.38 -1.10 8.40
CA THR A 57 12.76 -0.82 7.08
C THR A 57 13.83 -0.54 6.03
N GLN A 58 14.90 0.19 6.38
CA GLN A 58 15.98 0.50 5.45
C GLN A 58 16.78 -0.74 5.03
N GLU A 59 16.98 -1.69 5.93
CA GLU A 59 17.68 -2.96 5.62
C GLU A 59 16.86 -3.82 4.65
N GLY A 60 15.53 -3.84 4.78
CA GLY A 60 14.63 -4.51 3.83
C GLY A 60 14.56 -3.84 2.45
N LEU A 61 14.60 -2.51 2.39
CA LEU A 61 14.58 -1.76 1.13
C LEU A 61 15.87 -1.93 0.31
N ARG A 62 17.04 -2.00 0.97
CA ARG A 62 18.33 -2.24 0.29
C ARG A 62 18.39 -3.58 -0.42
N ALA A 63 17.64 -4.59 0.03
CA ALA A 63 17.54 -5.88 -0.65
C ALA A 63 16.73 -5.81 -1.95
N ASP A 64 15.83 -4.83 -2.10
CA ASP A 64 14.98 -4.64 -3.28
C ASP A 64 15.60 -3.66 -4.31
N GLU A 65 16.59 -2.87 -3.90
CA GLU A 65 17.34 -1.98 -4.80
C GLU A 65 18.11 -2.74 -5.90
N GLU A 66 18.57 -3.98 -5.65
CA GLU A 66 19.25 -4.79 -6.68
C GLU A 66 18.32 -5.19 -7.84
N LYS A 67 16.99 -5.15 -7.65
CA LYS A 67 15.98 -5.42 -8.69
C LYS A 67 15.28 -4.17 -9.21
N ARG A 68 15.65 -2.98 -8.77
CA ARG A 68 15.01 -1.72 -9.19
C ARG A 68 15.93 -0.86 -10.04
N GLY A 69 16.41 -1.42 -11.15
CA GLY A 69 17.04 -0.67 -12.24
C GLY A 69 16.11 0.29 -13.00
N ARG A 70 14.96 0.67 -12.45
CA ARG A 70 14.07 1.73 -12.94
C ARG A 70 13.20 2.20 -11.78
N CYS A 71 13.68 3.18 -11.02
CA CYS A 71 12.76 4.18 -10.49
C CYS A 71 13.45 5.48 -10.14
N LEU A 72 12.96 6.52 -10.83
CA LEU A 72 12.97 7.94 -10.49
C LEU A 72 14.35 8.60 -10.50
N ASP A 73 14.87 8.81 -11.71
CA ASP A 73 15.69 9.97 -12.01
C ASP A 73 14.77 11.21 -11.95
N LEU A 74 14.62 11.79 -10.76
CA LEU A 74 14.05 13.11 -10.55
C LEU A 74 15.16 14.12 -10.85
N GLN A 75 15.47 14.31 -12.12
CA GLN A 75 16.32 15.41 -12.56
C GLN A 75 15.52 16.27 -13.54
N ASP A 76 15.25 17.48 -13.09
CA ASP A 76 14.80 18.66 -13.84
C ASP A 76 13.37 18.65 -14.37
N TYR A 77 12.40 18.92 -13.48
CA TYR A 77 11.23 19.71 -13.86
C TYR A 77 11.06 20.85 -12.85
N GLU A 78 11.37 22.06 -13.30
CA GLU A 78 11.02 23.28 -12.58
C GLU A 78 9.50 23.35 -12.39
N CYS A 79 9.11 23.81 -11.21
CA CYS A 79 7.75 24.08 -10.81
C CYS A 79 7.14 25.15 -11.72
N ASP A 80 6.31 24.75 -12.68
CA ASP A 80 5.33 25.62 -13.30
C ASP A 80 3.95 25.14 -12.84
N ASP A 81 3.28 26.04 -12.15
CA ASP A 81 1.95 25.87 -11.57
C ASP A 81 0.92 25.52 -12.68
N GLU A 82 -0.26 25.03 -12.29
CA GLU A 82 -1.47 24.83 -13.11
C GLU A 82 -1.56 23.62 -14.08
N ASP A 83 -1.67 22.40 -13.53
CA ASP A 83 -2.79 21.47 -13.81
C ASP A 83 -2.55 20.11 -13.13
N GLU A 84 -3.32 19.83 -12.07
CA GLU A 84 -3.36 18.53 -11.38
C GLU A 84 -4.03 17.44 -12.24
N ARG A 85 -3.38 17.03 -13.33
CA ARG A 85 -3.72 15.77 -13.99
C ARG A 85 -2.98 14.64 -13.30
N LEU A 86 -3.67 14.04 -12.32
CA LEU A 86 -3.37 12.69 -11.83
C LEU A 86 -2.99 11.82 -13.03
N ILE A 87 -1.75 11.34 -13.07
CA ILE A 87 -1.29 10.33 -14.03
C ILE A 87 -2.03 9.04 -13.67
N PHE A 88 -3.28 8.93 -14.11
CA PHE A 88 -3.95 7.67 -14.30
C PHE A 88 -3.09 6.91 -15.32
N LEU A 89 -2.38 5.89 -14.85
CA LEU A 89 -1.83 4.86 -15.72
C LEU A 89 -2.94 4.44 -16.68
N ASP A 90 -2.76 4.70 -17.98
CA ASP A 90 -3.68 4.25 -19.01
C ASP A 90 -3.95 2.74 -18.84
N PRO A 91 -5.21 2.29 -18.69
CA PRO A 91 -5.55 0.87 -18.50
C PRO A 91 -5.30 -0.03 -19.72
N LEU A 92 -4.71 0.51 -20.79
CA LEU A 92 -4.68 -0.09 -22.14
C LEU A 92 -3.83 -1.36 -22.29
N GLY A 93 -3.26 -1.89 -21.21
CA GLY A 93 -2.41 -3.10 -21.24
C GLY A 93 -2.91 -4.28 -20.41
N TRP A 94 -3.98 -4.14 -19.64
CA TRP A 94 -4.50 -5.27 -18.86
C TRP A 94 -5.59 -5.96 -19.67
N ASP A 95 -5.21 -7.02 -20.39
CA ASP A 95 -6.17 -7.94 -21.02
C ASP A 95 -6.86 -8.78 -19.94
N ILE A 96 -7.81 -8.16 -19.24
CA ILE A 96 -8.67 -8.82 -18.24
C ILE A 96 -9.66 -9.77 -18.93
N VAL A 97 -9.80 -9.66 -20.26
CA VAL A 97 -10.79 -10.38 -21.06
C VAL A 97 -10.39 -11.83 -21.32
N SER A 98 -9.10 -12.16 -21.20
CA SER A 98 -8.54 -13.51 -21.44
C SER A 98 -8.32 -14.33 -20.15
N ALA A 99 -8.64 -13.80 -18.97
CA ALA A 99 -8.48 -14.53 -17.73
C ALA A 99 -9.55 -15.64 -17.59
N PRO A 100 -9.16 -16.90 -17.34
CA PRO A 100 -10.12 -18.00 -17.20
C PRO A 100 -10.96 -17.86 -15.91
N PHE A 101 -12.22 -18.29 -15.98
CA PHE A 101 -13.17 -18.41 -14.85
C PHE A 101 -13.29 -19.85 -14.34
#